data_AF-A0A517WDJ3-F1
#
_entry.id   AF-A0A517WDJ3-F1
#
_cell.length_a   1.000
_cell.length_b   1.000
_cell.length_c   1.000
_cell.angle_alpha   90.00
_cell.angle_beta   90.00
_cell.angle_gamma   90.00
#
_symmetry.space_group_name_H-M   'P 1'
#
loop_
_entity.id
_entity.type
_entity.pdbx_description
1 polymer ?
#
loop_
_entity_poly.entity_id
_entity_poly.type
_entity_poly.pdbx_seq_one_letter_code
_entity_poly.pdbx_strand_id
1 'polypeptide(L)'
;MKDYSEAIVLEAINRMKSRSVVFEPGLTDLEIENIEQRFGFRFPPDLRVLLQSALPVGIASKDKGGTFPNWREDNVEQLEARLNWPWEGMVFDIKNNDFWLDEWGTKPKNIKDAIEIARIEVEKAPTLIPLYSHRYLPERPFEAGNPVFSVYQTDIIYYGQNLWDYLVQEFGKHEEQWYACESDSDFSWDECDSVYKQIPFWSDLVY
;
A
#
# COMPACT_ATOMS: atom_id res chain seq x y z
N MET A 1 -9.94 -1.39 14.26
CA MET A 1 -10.79 -2.58 14.53
C MET A 1 -10.00 -3.81 14.07
N LYS A 2 -9.68 -4.77 14.96
CA LYS A 2 -8.91 -6.00 14.64
C LYS A 2 -9.76 -7.07 13.92
N ASP A 3 -10.87 -6.68 13.32
CA ASP A 3 -11.89 -7.60 12.86
C ASP A 3 -11.69 -7.87 11.37
N TYR A 4 -11.38 -9.13 11.05
CA TYR A 4 -11.34 -9.71 9.71
C TYR A 4 -12.21 -10.96 9.68
N SER A 5 -13.35 -10.91 10.40
CA SER A 5 -14.38 -11.94 10.35
C SER A 5 -14.82 -12.21 8.92
N GLU A 6 -15.31 -13.43 8.70
CA GLU A 6 -15.81 -13.89 7.39
C GLU A 6 -16.83 -12.92 6.78
N ALA A 7 -17.68 -12.30 7.61
CA ALA A 7 -18.66 -11.31 7.18
C ALA A 7 -18.02 -10.05 6.56
N ILE A 8 -16.98 -9.51 7.18
CA ILE A 8 -16.27 -8.32 6.67
C ILE A 8 -15.56 -8.64 5.36
N VAL A 9 -14.91 -9.79 5.29
CA VAL A 9 -14.19 -10.24 4.09
C VAL A 9 -15.16 -10.44 2.92
N LEU A 10 -16.29 -11.09 3.17
CA LEU A 10 -17.31 -11.32 2.15
C LEU A 10 -17.92 -9.99 1.65
N GLU A 11 -18.21 -9.07 2.56
CA GLU A 11 -18.70 -7.73 2.21
C GLU A 11 -17.69 -6.96 1.35
N ALA A 12 -16.41 -7.01 1.70
CA ALA A 12 -15.34 -6.39 0.92
C ALA A 12 -15.25 -7.00 -0.50
N ILE A 13 -15.28 -8.33 -0.62
CA ILE A 13 -15.26 -9.03 -1.91
C ILE A 13 -16.48 -8.65 -2.76
N ASN A 14 -17.68 -8.63 -2.17
CA ASN A 14 -18.92 -8.26 -2.89
C ASN A 14 -18.85 -6.81 -3.40
N ARG A 15 -18.28 -5.91 -2.60
CA ARG A 15 -18.08 -4.51 -2.99
C ARG A 15 -17.11 -4.39 -4.16
N MET A 16 -15.96 -5.07 -4.11
CA MET A 16 -14.99 -5.12 -5.21
C MET A 16 -15.63 -5.70 -6.49
N LYS A 17 -16.41 -6.79 -6.37
CA LYS A 17 -17.16 -7.38 -7.50
C LYS A 17 -18.17 -6.41 -8.11
N SER A 18 -18.86 -5.60 -7.29
CA SER A 18 -19.78 -4.56 -7.77
C SER A 18 -19.09 -3.48 -8.62
N ARG A 19 -17.76 -3.38 -8.53
CA ARG A 19 -16.90 -2.51 -9.33
C ARG A 19 -16.14 -3.25 -10.42
N SER A 20 -16.61 -4.43 -10.81
CA SER A 20 -16.04 -5.24 -11.88
C SER A 20 -14.62 -5.73 -11.60
N VAL A 21 -14.22 -5.83 -10.33
CA VAL A 21 -12.99 -6.54 -9.97
C VAL A 21 -13.18 -8.02 -10.26
N VAL A 22 -12.23 -8.59 -11.01
CA VAL A 22 -12.18 -10.00 -11.36
C VAL A 22 -11.36 -10.73 -10.30
N PHE A 23 -11.88 -11.86 -9.86
CA PHE A 23 -11.26 -12.70 -8.85
C PHE A 23 -11.02 -14.10 -9.40
N GLU A 24 -9.87 -14.67 -9.03
CA GLU A 24 -9.56 -16.09 -9.13
C GLU A 24 -9.78 -16.78 -7.77
N PRO A 25 -9.76 -18.13 -7.71
CA PRO A 25 -9.69 -18.85 -6.45
C PRO A 25 -8.58 -18.29 -5.56
N GLY A 26 -8.87 -18.17 -4.27
CA GLY A 26 -7.93 -17.65 -3.29
C GLY A 26 -6.63 -18.45 -3.22
N LEU A 27 -5.59 -17.82 -2.71
CA LEU A 27 -4.27 -18.44 -2.54
C LEU A 27 -4.33 -19.55 -1.49
N THR A 28 -3.67 -20.66 -1.77
CA THR A 28 -3.41 -21.73 -0.79
C THR A 28 -2.34 -21.30 0.21
N ASP A 29 -2.26 -21.99 1.36
CA ASP A 29 -1.18 -21.73 2.33
C ASP A 29 0.21 -21.90 1.72
N LEU A 30 0.40 -22.90 0.85
CA LEU A 30 1.67 -23.13 0.15
C LEU A 30 2.00 -21.99 -0.82
N GLU A 31 1.02 -21.46 -1.53
CA GLU A 31 1.23 -20.29 -2.40
C GLU A 31 1.64 -19.07 -1.57
N ILE A 32 0.97 -18.81 -0.45
CA ILE A 32 1.33 -17.72 0.47
C ILE A 32 2.76 -17.89 0.97
N GLU A 33 3.13 -19.06 1.49
CA GLU A 33 4.47 -19.34 2.00
C GLU A 33 5.54 -19.15 0.92
N ASN A 34 5.29 -19.61 -0.30
CA ASN A 34 6.21 -19.41 -1.43
C ASN A 34 6.40 -17.94 -1.78
N ILE A 35 5.33 -17.13 -1.77
CA ILE A 35 5.41 -15.69 -2.04
C ILE A 35 6.19 -14.99 -0.92
N GLU A 36 5.84 -15.24 0.34
CA GLU A 36 6.50 -14.65 1.51
C GLU A 36 8.01 -14.98 1.53
N GLN A 37 8.36 -16.24 1.26
CA GLN A 37 9.76 -16.68 1.17
C GLN A 37 10.50 -16.03 -0.01
N ARG A 38 9.84 -15.91 -1.16
CA ARG A 38 10.45 -15.38 -2.39
C ARG A 38 10.79 -13.90 -2.27
N PHE A 39 9.89 -13.10 -1.70
CA PHE A 39 10.03 -11.64 -1.65
C PHE A 39 10.50 -11.12 -0.28
N GLY A 40 10.69 -12.01 0.70
CA GLY A 40 11.29 -11.65 1.98
C GLY A 40 10.40 -10.79 2.88
N PHE A 41 9.08 -10.87 2.73
CA PHE A 41 8.10 -10.19 3.58
C PHE A 41 7.04 -11.17 4.09
N ARG A 42 6.22 -10.74 5.04
CA ARG A 42 5.01 -11.49 5.45
C ARG A 42 3.74 -10.68 5.20
N PHE A 43 2.70 -11.33 4.69
CA PHE A 43 1.41 -10.66 4.50
C PHE A 43 0.74 -10.38 5.84
N PRO A 44 0.36 -9.13 6.14
CA PRO A 44 -0.46 -8.82 7.32
C PRO A 44 -1.72 -9.72 7.36
N PRO A 45 -2.19 -10.11 8.56
CA PRO A 45 -3.27 -11.09 8.71
C PRO A 45 -4.55 -10.79 7.91
N ASP A 46 -4.94 -9.52 7.84
CA ASP A 46 -6.12 -9.05 7.08
C ASP A 46 -5.92 -9.20 5.56
N LEU A 47 -4.75 -8.85 5.04
CA LEU A 47 -4.43 -9.05 3.63
C LEU A 47 -4.32 -10.54 3.27
N ARG A 48 -3.69 -11.35 4.13
CA ARG A 48 -3.63 -12.81 3.94
C ARG A 48 -5.04 -13.39 3.82
N VAL A 49 -5.93 -13.08 4.76
CA VAL A 49 -7.31 -13.60 4.76
C VAL A 49 -8.05 -13.19 3.48
N LEU A 50 -7.91 -11.95 3.01
CA LEU A 50 -8.50 -11.51 1.74
C LEU A 50 -7.98 -12.35 0.56
N LEU A 51 -6.65 -12.46 0.42
CA LEU A 51 -6.02 -13.18 -0.70
C LEU A 51 -6.33 -14.68 -0.69
N GLN A 52 -6.44 -15.30 0.48
CA GLN A 52 -6.85 -16.71 0.62
C GLN A 52 -8.35 -16.92 0.39
N SER A 53 -9.18 -15.88 0.58
CA SER A 53 -10.63 -15.96 0.33
C SER A 53 -10.95 -15.78 -1.15
N ALA A 54 -10.34 -14.80 -1.81
CA ALA A 54 -10.45 -14.58 -3.24
C ALA A 54 -9.27 -13.72 -3.73
N LEU A 55 -8.56 -14.17 -4.77
CA LEU A 55 -7.41 -13.44 -5.30
C LEU A 55 -7.87 -12.41 -6.34
N PRO A 56 -7.77 -11.09 -6.09
CA PRO A 56 -8.06 -10.10 -7.13
C PRO A 56 -6.97 -10.14 -8.21
N VAL A 57 -7.37 -10.22 -9.48
CA VAL A 57 -6.43 -10.36 -10.62
C VAL A 57 -6.60 -9.27 -11.68
N GLY A 58 -7.61 -8.41 -11.57
CA GLY A 58 -7.84 -7.35 -12.55
C GLY A 58 -9.17 -6.63 -12.38
N ILE A 59 -9.41 -5.64 -13.24
CA ILE A 59 -10.70 -4.95 -13.39
C ILE A 59 -11.19 -5.18 -14.83
N ALA A 60 -12.41 -5.68 -14.99
CA ALA A 60 -12.98 -5.94 -16.31
C ALA A 60 -13.41 -4.66 -17.05
N SER A 61 -13.63 -3.56 -16.32
CA SER A 61 -13.91 -2.25 -16.92
C SER A 61 -12.61 -1.62 -17.44
N LYS A 62 -12.63 -1.17 -18.70
CA LYS A 62 -11.53 -0.42 -19.32
C LYS A 62 -11.43 1.03 -18.86
N ASP A 63 -12.45 1.53 -18.17
CA ASP A 63 -12.57 2.95 -17.80
C ASP A 63 -11.87 3.26 -16.47
N LYS A 64 -11.63 2.24 -15.64
CA LYS A 64 -10.81 2.39 -14.42
C LYS A 64 -9.35 2.04 -14.74
N GLY A 65 -8.48 3.05 -14.72
CA GLY A 65 -7.04 2.86 -14.76
C GLY A 65 -6.53 2.24 -13.44
N GLY A 66 -5.56 1.33 -13.53
CA GLY A 66 -4.94 0.67 -12.37
C GLY A 66 -4.95 -0.85 -12.49
N THR A 67 -4.02 -1.52 -11.82
CA THR A 67 -3.83 -2.97 -11.91
C THR A 67 -3.57 -3.58 -10.53
N PHE A 68 -4.08 -4.79 -10.31
CA PHE A 68 -3.75 -5.61 -9.13
C PHE A 68 -2.47 -6.40 -9.39
N PRO A 69 -1.65 -6.70 -8.36
CA PRO A 69 -0.65 -7.74 -8.46
C PRO A 69 -1.35 -9.10 -8.53
N ASN A 70 -1.14 -9.85 -9.61
CA ASN A 70 -1.56 -11.24 -9.67
C ASN A 70 -0.45 -12.11 -9.08
N TRP A 71 -0.48 -12.32 -7.76
CA TRP A 71 0.53 -13.09 -7.03
C TRP A 71 0.73 -14.53 -7.51
N ARG A 72 -0.19 -15.07 -8.33
CA ARG A 72 -0.11 -16.42 -8.90
C ARG A 72 0.53 -16.42 -10.30
N GLU A 73 0.16 -15.48 -11.16
CA GLU A 73 0.50 -15.51 -12.59
C GLU A 73 1.48 -14.40 -13.02
N ASP A 74 1.58 -13.28 -12.30
CA ASP A 74 2.57 -12.25 -12.62
C ASP A 74 3.98 -12.83 -12.44
N ASN A 75 4.87 -12.49 -13.36
CA ASN A 75 6.26 -12.93 -13.26
C ASN A 75 7.00 -12.16 -12.15
N VAL A 76 8.22 -12.63 -11.84
CA VAL A 76 9.04 -12.05 -10.78
C VAL A 76 9.32 -10.59 -11.03
N GLU A 77 9.71 -10.27 -12.26
CA GLU A 77 10.15 -8.95 -12.66
C GLU A 77 9.00 -7.94 -12.53
N GLN A 78 7.77 -8.35 -12.85
CA GLN A 78 6.55 -7.54 -12.67
C GLN A 78 6.24 -7.28 -11.20
N LEU A 79 6.34 -8.31 -10.34
CA LEU A 79 6.07 -8.17 -8.91
C LEU A 79 7.18 -7.36 -8.21
N GLU A 80 8.44 -7.60 -8.56
CA GLU A 80 9.60 -6.83 -8.08
C GLU A 80 9.48 -5.36 -8.50
N ALA A 81 9.09 -5.07 -9.74
CA ALA A 81 8.86 -3.70 -10.19
C ALA A 81 7.78 -2.99 -9.34
N ARG A 82 6.69 -3.68 -8.99
CA ARG A 82 5.65 -3.10 -8.12
C ARG A 82 6.13 -2.86 -6.69
N LEU A 83 6.90 -3.81 -6.14
CA LEU A 83 7.50 -3.70 -4.80
C LEU A 83 8.55 -2.59 -4.75
N ASN A 84 9.30 -2.39 -5.83
CA ASN A 84 10.37 -1.41 -5.95
C ASN A 84 9.87 0.00 -6.33
N TRP A 85 8.63 0.13 -6.81
CA TRP A 85 8.06 1.39 -7.26
C TRP A 85 8.15 2.54 -6.23
N PRO A 86 7.85 2.34 -4.92
CA PRO A 86 8.07 3.37 -3.91
C PRO A 86 9.51 3.89 -3.89
N TRP A 87 10.49 2.99 -3.97
CA TRP A 87 11.90 3.35 -3.99
C TRP A 87 12.30 4.06 -5.29
N GLU A 88 11.84 3.58 -6.45
CA GLU A 88 12.10 4.23 -7.74
C GLU A 88 11.55 5.65 -7.77
N GLY A 89 10.37 5.84 -7.19
CA GLY A 89 9.75 7.15 -6.98
C GLY A 89 10.61 8.08 -6.11
N MET A 90 11.08 7.61 -4.96
CA MET A 90 11.99 8.40 -4.11
C MET A 90 13.30 8.74 -4.83
N VAL A 91 13.90 7.78 -5.53
CA VAL A 91 15.12 8.02 -6.32
C VAL A 91 14.89 9.09 -7.39
N PHE A 92 13.70 9.12 -8.00
CA PHE A 92 13.34 10.18 -8.92
C PHE A 92 13.33 11.55 -8.22
N ASP A 93 12.73 11.67 -7.05
CA ASP A 93 12.65 12.96 -6.34
C ASP A 93 13.99 13.40 -5.75
N ILE A 94 14.83 12.48 -5.28
CA ILE A 94 16.20 12.78 -4.87
C ILE A 94 16.98 13.41 -6.03
N LYS A 95 16.75 12.94 -7.26
CA LYS A 95 17.42 13.41 -8.48
C LYS A 95 16.85 14.72 -9.01
N ASN A 96 15.53 14.89 -8.98
CA ASN A 96 14.84 15.88 -9.78
C ASN A 96 14.07 16.95 -8.96
N ASN A 97 13.70 16.67 -7.71
CA ASN A 97 12.75 17.47 -6.93
C ASN A 97 13.29 17.84 -5.53
N ASP A 98 14.62 17.91 -5.38
CA ASP A 98 15.33 18.29 -4.15
C ASP A 98 15.01 17.49 -2.88
N PHE A 99 14.23 16.40 -2.97
CA PHE A 99 13.87 15.58 -1.82
C PHE A 99 15.10 15.09 -1.06
N TRP A 100 15.04 15.28 0.26
CA TRP A 100 16.03 14.86 1.23
C TRP A 100 15.47 15.03 2.65
N LEU A 101 15.65 14.02 3.49
CA LEU A 101 15.23 14.10 4.90
C LEU A 101 16.39 14.62 5.77
N ASP A 102 16.06 15.46 6.76
CA ASP A 102 17.06 16.05 7.67
C ASP A 102 17.77 14.96 8.50
N GLU A 103 17.05 13.88 8.81
CA GLU A 103 17.56 12.71 9.53
C GLU A 103 18.67 11.97 8.76
N TRP A 104 18.72 12.14 7.44
CA TRP A 104 19.78 11.58 6.58
C TRP A 104 21.06 12.42 6.59
N GLY A 105 21.05 13.56 7.30
CA GLY A 105 22.16 14.50 7.37
C GLY A 105 22.25 15.41 6.15
N THR A 106 23.43 15.93 5.84
CA THR A 106 23.61 16.83 4.69
C THR A 106 23.61 16.06 3.37
N LYS A 107 22.72 16.43 2.43
CA LYS A 107 22.67 15.85 1.08
C LYS A 107 24.03 15.99 0.37
N PRO A 108 24.66 14.86 -0.04
CA PRO A 108 25.87 14.92 -0.83
C PRO A 108 25.64 15.56 -2.20
N LYS A 109 26.66 16.25 -2.73
CA LYS A 109 26.62 16.78 -4.11
C LYS A 109 26.63 15.69 -5.18
N ASN A 110 27.21 14.53 -4.85
CA ASN A 110 27.21 13.38 -5.74
C ASN A 110 25.92 12.61 -5.56
N ILE A 111 25.15 12.50 -6.64
CA ILE A 111 23.84 11.85 -6.63
C ILE A 111 23.90 10.36 -6.28
N LYS A 112 25.00 9.67 -6.63
CA LYS A 112 25.16 8.25 -6.29
C LYS A 112 25.32 8.07 -4.78
N ASP A 113 26.09 8.95 -4.14
CA ASP A 113 26.31 8.92 -2.69
C ASP A 113 25.01 9.29 -1.96
N ALA A 114 24.24 10.25 -2.48
CA ALA A 114 22.93 10.61 -1.95
C ALA A 114 21.94 9.43 -2.00
N ILE A 115 21.86 8.75 -3.15
CA ILE A 115 21.00 7.55 -3.32
C ILE A 115 21.44 6.43 -2.38
N GLU A 116 22.74 6.21 -2.20
CA GLU A 116 23.23 5.14 -1.31
C GLU A 116 22.88 5.41 0.16
N ILE A 117 23.02 6.65 0.62
CA ILE A 117 22.59 7.04 1.97
C ILE A 117 21.08 6.84 2.14
N ALA A 118 20.28 7.34 1.19
CA ALA A 118 18.83 7.17 1.23
C ALA A 118 18.44 5.69 1.25
N ARG A 119 19.09 4.85 0.43
CA ARG A 119 18.83 3.40 0.36
C ARG A 119 19.03 2.71 1.70
N ILE A 120 20.12 3.03 2.41
CA ILE A 120 20.41 2.46 3.73
C ILE A 120 19.30 2.78 4.74
N GLU A 121 18.73 3.99 4.67
CA GLU A 121 17.65 4.39 5.58
C GLU A 121 16.30 3.78 5.18
N VAL A 122 15.96 3.78 3.88
CA VAL A 122 14.71 3.19 3.37
C VAL A 122 14.67 1.67 3.60
N GLU A 123 15.80 0.96 3.49
CA GLU A 123 15.88 -0.49 3.74
C GLU A 123 15.55 -0.89 5.19
N LYS A 124 15.53 0.05 6.14
CA LYS A 124 15.09 -0.20 7.53
C LYS A 124 13.57 -0.20 7.65
N ALA A 125 12.88 0.48 6.73
CA ALA A 125 11.43 0.63 6.74
C ALA A 125 10.71 -0.71 6.51
N PRO A 126 9.44 -0.84 6.93
CA PRO A 126 8.60 -1.95 6.50
C PRO A 126 8.49 -2.02 4.98
N THR A 127 8.60 -3.21 4.38
CA THR A 127 8.27 -3.37 2.95
C THR A 127 6.82 -3.00 2.68
N LEU A 128 6.59 -2.21 1.63
CA LEU A 128 5.26 -1.85 1.16
C LEU A 128 4.75 -2.89 0.16
N ILE A 129 3.74 -3.65 0.57
CA ILE A 129 3.11 -4.71 -0.24
C ILE A 129 2.08 -4.06 -1.18
N PRO A 130 2.19 -4.23 -2.51
CA PRO A 130 1.24 -3.63 -3.45
C PRO A 130 -0.15 -4.23 -3.30
N LEU A 131 -1.18 -3.36 -3.32
CA LEU A 131 -2.59 -3.76 -3.29
C LEU A 131 -3.26 -3.54 -4.65
N TYR A 132 -3.17 -2.33 -5.18
CA TYR A 132 -3.79 -1.91 -6.43
C TYR A 132 -3.17 -0.60 -6.88
N SER A 133 -2.76 -0.48 -8.14
CA SER A 133 -2.14 0.76 -8.65
C SER A 133 -0.97 1.18 -7.73
N HIS A 134 -1.02 2.39 -7.16
CA HIS A 134 -0.04 2.95 -6.24
C HIS A 134 -0.50 2.88 -4.77
N ARG A 135 -1.28 1.87 -4.42
CA ARG A 135 -1.78 1.60 -3.06
C ARG A 135 -0.95 0.49 -2.41
N TYR A 136 -0.53 0.70 -1.18
CA TYR A 136 0.38 -0.20 -0.47
C TYR A 136 -0.04 -0.44 0.97
N LEU A 137 0.19 -1.67 1.45
CA LEU A 137 0.06 -2.04 2.86
C LEU A 137 1.44 -2.38 3.42
N PRO A 138 1.85 -1.85 4.58
CA PRO A 138 3.13 -2.21 5.16
C PRO A 138 3.09 -3.63 5.74
N GLU A 139 4.15 -4.41 5.51
CA GLU A 139 4.30 -5.76 6.10
C GLU A 139 4.45 -5.73 7.63
N ARG A 140 4.95 -4.62 8.18
CA ARG A 140 5.24 -4.43 9.61
C ARG A 140 4.47 -3.22 10.15
N PRO A 141 3.85 -3.34 11.35
CA PRO A 141 3.87 -4.53 12.22
C PRO A 141 3.05 -5.69 11.62
N PHE A 142 3.40 -6.93 11.98
CA PHE A 142 2.73 -8.14 11.48
C PHE A 142 1.37 -8.32 12.17
N GLU A 143 0.48 -7.36 11.95
CA GLU A 143 -0.80 -7.20 12.61
C GLU A 143 -1.82 -6.69 11.60
N ALA A 144 -3.10 -7.02 11.82
CA ALA A 144 -4.17 -6.40 11.06
C ALA A 144 -4.37 -4.93 11.46
N GLY A 145 -5.03 -4.19 10.58
CA GLY A 145 -5.38 -2.79 10.85
C GLY A 145 -4.19 -1.84 10.69
N ASN A 146 -3.20 -2.20 9.87
CA ASN A 146 -2.20 -1.25 9.40
C ASN A 146 -2.83 -0.32 8.36
N PRO A 147 -2.44 0.97 8.31
CA PRO A 147 -2.97 1.89 7.34
C PRO A 147 -2.53 1.51 5.92
N VAL A 148 -3.36 1.87 4.95
CA VAL A 148 -3.02 1.77 3.53
C VAL A 148 -2.48 3.12 3.08
N PHE A 149 -1.34 3.10 2.42
CA PHE A 149 -0.70 4.28 1.83
C PHE A 149 -1.04 4.40 0.36
N SER A 150 -1.26 5.62 -0.10
CA SER A 150 -1.08 6.00 -1.50
C SER A 150 0.34 6.51 -1.65
N VAL A 151 1.14 5.92 -2.54
CA VAL A 151 2.55 6.30 -2.73
C VAL A 151 2.81 6.63 -4.18
N TYR A 152 2.96 7.93 -4.47
CA TYR A 152 3.35 8.40 -5.79
C TYR A 152 4.62 9.24 -5.67
N GLN A 153 5.78 8.60 -5.86
CA GLN A 153 7.06 9.23 -5.55
C GLN A 153 7.13 9.57 -4.05
N THR A 154 7.53 10.78 -3.66
CA THR A 154 7.49 11.22 -2.25
C THR A 154 6.14 11.82 -1.84
N ASP A 155 5.15 11.89 -2.75
CA ASP A 155 3.77 12.22 -2.40
C ASP A 155 3.09 10.99 -1.78
N ILE A 156 3.06 10.98 -0.45
CA ILE A 156 2.59 9.87 0.36
C ILE A 156 1.46 10.36 1.25
N ILE A 157 0.30 9.70 1.15
CA ILE A 157 -0.85 9.99 2.02
C ILE A 157 -1.41 8.71 2.62
N TYR A 158 -2.09 8.85 3.75
CA TYR A 158 -3.02 7.82 4.20
C TYR A 158 -4.21 7.75 3.24
N TYR A 159 -4.42 6.58 2.66
CA TYR A 159 -5.54 6.30 1.77
C TYR A 159 -6.60 5.39 2.41
N GLY A 160 -6.27 4.77 3.54
CA GLY A 160 -7.25 4.06 4.36
C GLY A 160 -6.72 3.80 5.76
N GLN A 161 -7.59 3.89 6.75
CA GLN A 161 -7.25 3.61 8.16
C GLN A 161 -6.83 2.15 8.39
N ASN A 162 -7.29 1.27 7.52
CA ASN A 162 -6.94 -0.14 7.44
C ASN A 162 -7.32 -0.69 6.07
N LEU A 163 -7.01 -1.96 5.80
CA LEU A 163 -7.35 -2.64 4.55
C LEU A 163 -8.84 -2.52 4.19
N TRP A 164 -9.74 -2.72 5.16
CA TRP A 164 -11.19 -2.72 4.90
C TRP A 164 -11.72 -1.33 4.58
N ASP A 165 -11.29 -0.33 5.34
CA ASP A 165 -11.60 1.08 5.09
C ASP A 165 -11.11 1.51 3.70
N TYR A 166 -9.86 1.17 3.34
CA TYR A 166 -9.34 1.38 1.99
C TYR A 166 -10.21 0.77 0.90
N LEU A 167 -10.64 -0.49 1.04
CA LEU A 167 -11.47 -1.14 0.02
C LEU A 167 -12.84 -0.45 -0.13
N VAL A 168 -13.37 0.12 0.95
CA VAL A 168 -14.56 0.98 0.89
C VAL A 168 -14.24 2.29 0.17
N GLN A 169 -13.09 2.92 0.41
CA GLN A 169 -12.70 4.15 -0.28
C GLN A 169 -12.46 3.93 -1.78
N GLU A 170 -11.72 2.89 -2.16
CA GLU A 170 -11.33 2.61 -3.54
C GLU A 170 -12.48 2.04 -4.39
N PHE A 171 -13.33 1.19 -3.79
CA PHE A 171 -14.39 0.45 -4.49
C PHE A 171 -15.82 0.76 -4.01
N GLY A 172 -16.00 1.62 -3.00
CA GLY A 172 -17.31 2.10 -2.55
C GLY A 172 -17.94 3.10 -3.51
N LYS A 173 -19.23 3.40 -3.31
CA LYS A 173 -19.97 4.43 -4.06
C LYS A 173 -19.79 5.77 -3.37
N HIS A 174 -19.04 6.67 -4.01
CA HIS A 174 -18.94 8.06 -3.61
C HIS A 174 -19.74 8.90 -4.59
N GLU A 175 -20.59 9.80 -4.09
CA GLU A 175 -21.32 10.75 -4.94
C GLU A 175 -20.42 11.89 -5.44
N GLU A 176 -19.34 12.21 -4.71
CA GLU A 176 -18.24 13.10 -5.12
C GLU A 176 -17.05 12.88 -4.15
N GLN A 177 -15.85 13.29 -4.57
CA GLN A 177 -14.52 13.13 -3.94
C GLN A 177 -14.53 13.02 -2.39
N TRP A 178 -14.40 11.81 -1.86
CA TRP A 178 -14.25 11.57 -0.42
C TRP A 178 -12.83 11.07 -0.14
N TYR A 179 -11.97 11.95 0.37
CA TYR A 179 -10.75 11.59 1.06
C TYR A 179 -11.05 11.56 2.55
N ALA A 180 -10.60 10.53 3.27
CA ALA A 180 -10.94 10.27 4.67
C ALA A 180 -10.61 11.41 5.67
N CYS A 181 -9.96 12.49 5.22
CA CYS A 181 -9.65 13.69 5.99
C CYS A 181 -10.17 15.01 5.38
N GLU A 182 -10.82 15.02 4.21
CA GLU A 182 -11.26 16.27 3.56
C GLU A 182 -12.72 16.67 3.87
N SER A 183 -13.56 15.77 4.38
CA SER A 183 -15.00 16.04 4.51
C SER A 183 -15.43 16.75 5.79
N ASP A 184 -14.61 16.74 6.85
CA ASP A 184 -14.94 17.41 8.10
C ASP A 184 -13.95 18.57 8.30
N SER A 185 -14.39 19.77 7.92
CA SER A 185 -13.67 21.06 8.03
C SER A 185 -13.26 21.47 9.45
N ASP A 186 -13.40 20.57 10.42
CA ASP A 186 -13.23 20.82 11.86
C ASP A 186 -12.03 20.08 12.46
N PHE A 187 -11.35 19.20 11.71
CA PHE A 187 -10.17 18.49 12.19
C PHE A 187 -8.86 19.16 11.74
N SER A 188 -7.92 19.32 12.66
CA SER A 188 -6.54 19.64 12.29
C SER A 188 -5.86 18.41 11.68
N TRP A 189 -4.84 18.61 10.84
CA TRP A 189 -4.01 17.51 10.33
C TRP A 189 -3.45 16.62 11.45
N ASP A 190 -3.05 17.22 12.58
CA ASP A 190 -2.57 16.49 13.75
C ASP A 190 -3.65 15.58 14.36
N GLU A 191 -4.92 16.01 14.32
CA GLU A 191 -6.04 15.20 14.79
C GLU A 191 -6.34 14.06 13.81
N CYS A 192 -6.24 14.29 12.50
CA CYS A 192 -6.36 13.23 11.50
C CYS A 192 -5.24 12.19 11.61
N ASP A 193 -3.99 12.63 11.77
CA ASP A 193 -2.82 11.75 11.90
C ASP A 193 -2.90 10.86 13.16
N SER A 194 -3.43 11.40 14.26
CA SER A 194 -3.57 10.68 15.53
C SER A 194 -4.45 9.42 15.47
N VAL A 195 -5.29 9.30 14.44
CA VAL A 195 -6.17 8.13 14.24
C VAL A 195 -5.43 6.96 13.59
N TYR A 196 -4.35 7.24 12.86
CA TYR A 196 -3.62 6.22 12.11
C TYR A 196 -2.56 5.54 12.97
N LYS A 197 -2.40 4.23 12.76
CA LYS A 197 -1.28 3.50 13.35
C LYS A 197 -0.01 4.00 12.66
N GLN A 198 0.90 4.55 13.45
CA GLN A 198 2.19 5.03 12.98
C GLN A 198 3.07 3.88 12.50
N ILE A 199 3.57 4.00 11.28
CA ILE A 199 4.43 3.03 10.59
C ILE A 199 5.81 3.67 10.44
N PRO A 200 6.87 3.09 11.01
CA PRO A 200 8.20 3.67 10.96
C PRO A 200 8.59 4.05 9.53
N PHE A 201 9.19 5.24 9.38
CA PHE A 201 9.60 5.84 8.11
C PHE A 201 8.43 6.29 7.21
N TRP A 202 7.45 5.43 6.94
CA TRP A 202 6.37 5.76 6.00
C TRP A 202 5.41 6.81 6.52
N SER A 203 5.11 6.82 7.82
CA SER A 203 4.22 7.82 8.41
C SER A 203 4.89 9.18 8.56
N ASP A 204 6.22 9.22 8.73
CA ASP A 204 6.99 10.47 8.78
C ASP A 204 7.01 11.22 7.44
N LEU A 205 6.62 10.53 6.35
CA LEU A 205 6.54 11.07 5.00
C LEU A 205 5.12 11.48 4.58
N VAL A 206 4.12 11.28 5.45
CA VAL A 206 2.73 11.65 5.16
C VAL A 206 2.54 13.16 5.33
N TYR A 207 1.95 13.82 4.34
CA TYR A 207 1.61 15.24 4.38
C TYR A 207 0.37 15.60 3.57
#